data_AF-A0A956KU25-F1
#
_entry.id   AF-A0A956KU25-F1
#
_cell.length_a   1.000
_cell.length_b   1.000
_cell.length_c   1.000
_cell.angle_alpha   90.00
_cell.angle_beta   90.00
_cell.angle_gamma   90.00
#
_symmetry.space_group_name_H-M   'P 1'
#
loop_
_entity.id
_entity.type
_entity.pdbx_description
1 polymer ?
#
loop_
_entity_poly.entity_id
_entity_poly.type
_entity_poly.pdbx_seq_one_letter_code
_entity_poly.pdbx_strand_id
1 'polypeptide(L)'
;MRLESPLCLRSIVLVTLALSAAGCCRNVPEETYQVSANGVISGTDLDTIRSEHADAESRCEAACLLIDEASSGDDGLGRTMETVTSCMAMGMEGGPEDPWDPGNTEVTIVCEGEYTEIAFCTGRRPRGHQELQLGERSRG
;
A
#
# COMPACT_ATOMS: atom_id res chain seq x y z
N MET A 1 -50.94 -7.95 -39.67
CA MET A 1 -51.78 -7.10 -38.81
C MET A 1 -51.28 -7.24 -37.38
N ARG A 2 -50.92 -6.10 -36.80
CA ARG A 2 -50.64 -5.74 -35.38
C ARG A 2 -50.50 -6.90 -34.37
N LEU A 3 -49.26 -7.16 -33.94
CA LEU A 3 -49.03 -7.66 -32.58
C LEU A 3 -48.97 -6.45 -31.65
N GLU A 4 -49.98 -6.35 -30.80
CA GLU A 4 -50.15 -5.32 -29.79
C GLU A 4 -49.33 -5.71 -28.54
N SER A 5 -48.44 -4.81 -28.13
CA SER A 5 -47.78 -4.82 -26.83
C SER A 5 -48.79 -4.53 -25.73
N PRO A 6 -48.71 -5.22 -24.58
CA PRO A 6 -48.56 -4.47 -23.34
C PRO A 6 -47.70 -5.22 -22.31
N LEU A 7 -46.48 -4.74 -22.05
CA LEU A 7 -45.78 -5.12 -20.82
C LEU A 7 -45.75 -3.90 -19.90
N CYS A 8 -46.67 -3.98 -18.95
CA CYS A 8 -46.91 -3.06 -17.86
C CYS A 8 -45.65 -2.77 -17.05
N LEU A 9 -45.51 -1.50 -16.69
CA LEU A 9 -44.75 -1.01 -15.55
C LEU A 9 -44.91 -1.95 -14.34
N ARG A 10 -43.79 -2.43 -13.80
CA ARG A 10 -43.62 -2.61 -12.35
C ARG A 10 -42.20 -2.22 -11.96
N SER A 11 -42.04 -0.93 -11.68
CA SER A 11 -41.02 -0.43 -10.77
C SER A 11 -41.18 -1.13 -9.42
N ILE A 12 -40.19 -1.91 -8.98
CA ILE A 12 -40.02 -2.26 -7.58
C ILE A 12 -38.64 -1.75 -7.17
N VAL A 13 -38.69 -0.53 -6.66
CA VAL A 13 -37.67 0.10 -5.84
C VAL A 13 -37.52 -0.75 -4.58
N LEU A 14 -36.35 -1.36 -4.38
CA LEU A 14 -35.96 -1.93 -3.10
C LEU A 14 -34.91 -1.01 -2.48
N VAL A 15 -35.42 -0.02 -1.76
CA VAL A 15 -34.66 0.86 -0.88
C VAL A 15 -34.13 0.05 0.31
N THR A 16 -32.86 0.31 0.58
CA THR A 16 -32.03 -0.03 1.72
C THR A 16 -32.72 0.13 3.08
N LEU A 17 -32.38 -0.72 4.06
CA LEU A 17 -31.73 -0.29 5.32
C LEU A 17 -31.55 -1.44 6.33
N ALA A 18 -30.47 -1.27 7.12
CA ALA A 18 -30.21 -1.82 8.46
C ALA A 18 -29.63 -3.25 8.49
N LEU A 19 -28.55 -3.55 9.22
CA LEU A 19 -28.21 -3.08 10.56
C LEU A 19 -26.76 -2.58 10.68
N SER A 20 -26.66 -1.34 11.13
CA SER A 20 -25.51 -0.76 11.82
C SER A 20 -25.39 -1.39 13.21
N ALA A 21 -24.30 -2.11 13.45
CA ALA A 21 -23.85 -2.49 14.78
C ALA A 21 -22.32 -2.35 14.86
N ALA A 22 -21.89 -1.48 15.78
CA ALA A 22 -20.56 -1.37 16.38
C ALA A 22 -19.37 -0.87 15.51
N GLY A 23 -18.99 0.38 15.73
CA GLY A 23 -17.58 0.70 16.00
C GLY A 23 -16.74 1.36 14.89
N CYS A 24 -17.00 2.62 14.58
CA CYS A 24 -16.01 3.66 14.19
C CYS A 24 -14.93 3.36 13.13
N CYS A 25 -15.21 2.80 11.96
CA CYS A 25 -14.24 2.84 10.83
C CYS A 25 -14.83 3.04 9.42
N ARG A 26 -16.11 3.37 9.25
CA ARG A 26 -16.75 3.20 7.93
C ARG A 26 -16.42 4.28 6.87
N ASN A 27 -15.59 5.28 7.15
CA ASN A 27 -15.27 6.35 6.19
C ASN A 27 -13.95 7.07 6.54
N VAL A 28 -12.87 6.37 6.89
CA VAL A 28 -11.57 7.04 6.83
C VAL A 28 -11.05 6.84 5.42
N PRO A 29 -10.84 7.91 4.63
CA PRO A 29 -10.27 7.76 3.31
C PRO A 29 -8.89 7.09 3.46
N GLU A 30 -8.66 6.05 2.68
CA GLU A 30 -7.31 5.55 2.43
C GLU A 30 -6.56 6.68 1.73
N GLU A 31 -5.53 7.22 2.37
CA GLU A 31 -4.70 8.27 1.80
C GLU A 31 -3.43 7.61 1.26
N THR A 32 -3.26 7.71 -0.06
CA THR A 32 -2.06 7.27 -0.76
C THR A 32 -1.07 8.43 -0.83
N TYR A 33 0.16 8.17 -0.43
CA TYR A 33 1.24 9.14 -0.43
C TYR A 33 2.34 8.69 -1.37
N GLN A 34 2.93 9.65 -2.08
CA GLN A 34 4.14 9.40 -2.86
C GLN A 34 5.37 9.43 -1.96
N VAL A 35 6.24 8.45 -2.17
CA VAL A 35 7.54 8.35 -1.51
C VAL A 35 8.63 8.12 -2.56
N SER A 36 9.81 8.68 -2.30
CA SER A 36 10.97 8.54 -3.17
C SER A 36 12.12 7.93 -2.37
N ALA A 37 12.79 6.95 -2.96
CA ALA A 37 13.96 6.31 -2.38
C ALA A 37 15.13 6.41 -3.38
N ASN A 38 16.33 6.62 -2.86
CA ASN A 38 17.55 6.62 -3.67
C ASN A 38 18.69 5.97 -2.89
N GLY A 39 19.45 5.13 -3.58
CA GLY A 39 20.56 4.42 -2.97
C GLY A 39 21.46 3.76 -3.99
N VAL A 40 22.54 3.16 -3.50
CA VAL A 40 23.49 2.38 -4.29
C VAL A 40 23.42 0.94 -3.80
N ILE A 41 23.32 -0.01 -4.73
CA ILE A 41 23.42 -1.43 -4.43
C ILE A 41 24.73 -1.97 -4.98
N SER A 42 25.42 -2.78 -4.19
CA SER A 42 26.69 -3.38 -4.54
C SER A 42 26.87 -4.74 -3.84
N GLY A 43 27.91 -5.48 -4.24
CA GLY A 43 28.27 -6.76 -3.61
C GLY A 43 27.15 -7.81 -3.69
N THR A 44 26.94 -8.52 -2.58
CA THR A 44 26.02 -9.67 -2.51
C THR A 44 24.58 -9.31 -2.86
N ASP A 45 24.11 -8.12 -2.50
CA ASP A 45 22.73 -7.70 -2.78
C ASP A 45 22.52 -7.52 -4.29
N LEU A 46 23.51 -6.90 -4.96
CA LEU A 46 23.49 -6.73 -6.41
C LEU A 46 23.54 -8.08 -7.14
N ASP A 47 24.38 -9.00 -6.66
CA ASP A 47 24.46 -10.35 -7.23
C ASP A 47 23.17 -11.16 -7.02
N THR A 48 22.55 -11.02 -5.84
CA THR A 48 21.27 -11.66 -5.52
C THR A 48 20.18 -11.16 -6.47
N ILE A 49 20.03 -9.83 -6.61
CA ILE A 49 19.04 -9.21 -7.49
C ILE A 49 19.21 -9.70 -8.94
N ARG A 50 20.45 -9.71 -9.44
CA ARG A 50 20.74 -10.20 -10.81
C ARG A 50 20.33 -11.65 -11.03
N SER A 51 20.51 -12.48 -10.00
CA SER A 51 20.27 -13.93 -10.08
C SER A 51 18.81 -14.31 -9.89
N GLU A 52 18.07 -13.61 -9.03
CA GLU A 52 16.70 -13.95 -8.66
C GLU A 52 15.66 -13.29 -9.56
N HIS A 53 16.03 -12.18 -10.23
CA HIS A 53 15.14 -11.41 -11.10
C HIS A 53 15.57 -11.50 -12.57
N ALA A 54 14.63 -11.92 -13.41
CA ALA A 54 14.91 -12.31 -14.79
C ALA A 54 15.12 -11.13 -15.74
N ASP A 55 14.44 -10.02 -15.49
CA ASP A 55 14.36 -8.86 -16.37
C ASP A 55 14.79 -7.57 -15.64
N ALA A 56 15.10 -6.53 -16.42
CA ALA A 56 15.62 -5.28 -15.89
C ALA A 56 14.61 -4.53 -15.00
N GLU A 57 13.31 -4.67 -15.28
CA GLU A 57 12.23 -4.02 -14.54
C GLU A 57 12.11 -4.65 -13.15
N SER A 58 11.98 -5.98 -13.08
CA SER A 58 11.90 -6.70 -11.80
C SER A 58 13.17 -6.57 -10.95
N ARG A 59 14.35 -6.47 -11.58
CA ARG A 59 15.60 -6.15 -10.87
C ARG A 59 15.56 -4.76 -10.24
N CYS A 60 15.05 -3.78 -10.97
CA CYS A 60 14.96 -2.40 -10.51
C CYS A 60 13.96 -2.29 -9.34
N GLU A 61 12.79 -2.91 -9.46
CA GLU A 61 11.80 -2.94 -8.38
C GLU A 61 12.34 -3.60 -7.11
N ALA A 62 13.00 -4.76 -7.24
CA ALA A 62 13.61 -5.45 -6.11
C ALA A 62 14.70 -4.61 -5.43
N ALA A 63 15.54 -3.96 -6.24
CA ALA A 63 16.53 -3.02 -5.77
C ALA A 63 15.90 -1.84 -5.00
N CYS A 64 14.79 -1.31 -5.52
CA CYS A 64 14.06 -0.24 -4.88
C CYS A 64 13.49 -0.63 -3.52
N LEU A 65 12.87 -1.81 -3.41
CA LEU A 65 12.32 -2.30 -2.14
C LEU A 65 13.42 -2.53 -1.10
N LEU A 66 14.58 -3.03 -1.52
CA LEU A 66 15.74 -3.18 -0.63
C LEU A 66 16.25 -1.83 -0.09
N ILE A 67 16.33 -0.81 -0.95
CA ILE A 67 16.75 0.53 -0.54
C ILE A 67 15.70 1.18 0.37
N ASP A 68 14.42 1.05 0.02
CA ASP A 68 13.31 1.56 0.81
C ASP A 68 13.32 0.93 2.21
N GLU A 69 13.42 -0.39 2.31
CA GLU A 69 13.46 -1.12 3.60
C GLU A 69 14.64 -0.65 4.48
N ALA A 70 15.83 -0.47 3.88
CA ALA A 70 17.00 0.02 4.59
C ALA A 70 16.82 1.47 5.10
N SER A 71 16.00 2.29 4.43
CA SER A 71 15.74 3.67 4.81
C SER A 71 14.58 3.84 5.79
N SER A 72 13.51 3.05 5.61
CA SER A 72 12.24 3.13 6.35
C SER A 72 12.31 2.43 7.72
N GLY A 73 13.40 1.72 8.01
CA GLY A 73 13.68 1.15 9.32
C GLY A 73 13.98 2.18 10.41
N ASP A 74 14.34 3.42 10.04
CA ASP A 74 14.87 4.43 10.97
C ASP A 74 13.82 5.44 11.47
N ASP A 75 12.77 5.73 10.68
CA ASP A 75 11.76 6.73 11.02
C ASP A 75 10.63 6.20 11.91
N GLY A 76 10.52 4.88 12.07
CA GLY A 76 9.55 4.24 12.99
C GLY A 76 8.08 4.47 12.61
N LEU A 77 7.81 5.06 11.45
CA LEU A 77 6.46 5.27 10.92
C LEU A 77 5.99 4.10 10.04
N GLY A 78 6.87 3.12 9.75
CA GLY A 78 6.52 1.91 9.01
C GLY A 78 6.03 2.22 7.58
N ARG A 79 6.55 3.29 6.97
CA ARG A 79 6.15 3.76 5.65
C ARG A 79 6.99 3.07 4.58
N THR A 80 6.78 1.77 4.43
CA THR A 80 7.41 1.02 3.35
C THR A 80 6.63 1.21 2.06
N MET A 81 7.34 1.38 0.95
CA MET A 81 6.76 1.46 -0.38
C MET A 81 5.97 0.18 -0.68
N GLU A 82 4.67 0.31 -0.96
CA GLU A 82 3.79 -0.82 -1.30
C GLU A 82 3.81 -1.09 -2.81
N THR A 83 3.94 -0.03 -3.60
CA THR A 83 3.98 -0.10 -5.07
C THR A 83 5.09 0.80 -5.60
N VAL A 84 5.96 0.24 -6.44
CA VAL A 84 6.95 1.02 -7.20
C VAL A 84 6.23 1.57 -8.43
N THR A 85 6.21 2.89 -8.59
CA THR A 85 5.56 3.55 -9.75
C THR A 85 6.58 3.97 -10.81
N SER A 86 7.82 4.19 -10.40
CA SER A 86 8.94 4.52 -11.29
C SER A 86 10.23 3.97 -10.70
N CYS A 87 11.06 3.36 -11.55
CA CYS A 87 12.39 2.93 -11.17
C CYS A 87 13.40 3.22 -12.26
N MET A 88 14.54 3.76 -11.85
CA MET A 88 15.67 4.04 -12.72
C MET A 88 16.94 3.44 -12.13
N ALA A 89 17.64 2.63 -12.92
CA ALA A 89 18.93 2.05 -12.58
C ALA A 89 20.04 2.65 -13.44
N MET A 90 21.15 3.02 -12.79
CA MET A 90 22.33 3.58 -13.44
C MET A 90 23.56 2.80 -13.01
N GLY A 91 24.32 2.29 -13.99
CA GLY A 91 25.61 1.64 -13.74
C GLY A 91 26.68 2.64 -13.30
N MET A 92 27.87 2.13 -13.00
CA MET A 92 29.01 2.96 -12.61
C MET A 92 29.52 3.82 -13.79
N GLU A 93 30.14 4.96 -13.48
CA GLU A 93 30.74 5.81 -14.51
C GLU A 93 31.84 5.05 -15.26
N GLY A 94 31.76 5.02 -16.59
CA GLY A 94 32.70 4.28 -17.45
C GLY A 94 32.47 2.77 -17.47
N GLY A 95 31.41 2.27 -16.84
CA GLY A 95 30.98 0.87 -16.91
C GLY A 95 30.23 0.51 -18.19
N PRO A 96 29.75 -0.74 -18.29
CA PRO A 96 28.82 -1.18 -19.34
C PRO A 96 27.53 -0.34 -19.38
N GLU A 97 26.93 -0.26 -20.57
CA GLU A 97 25.68 0.50 -20.79
C GLU A 97 24.48 -0.12 -20.04
N ASP A 98 24.41 -1.46 -19.96
CA ASP A 98 23.40 -2.13 -19.15
C ASP A 98 23.79 -2.05 -17.67
N PRO A 99 23.01 -1.36 -16.80
CA PRO A 99 23.30 -1.27 -15.37
C PRO A 99 23.41 -2.64 -14.70
N TRP A 100 22.70 -3.65 -15.20
CA TRP A 100 22.68 -4.98 -14.61
C TRP A 100 23.81 -5.89 -15.10
N ASP A 101 24.63 -5.43 -16.04
CA ASP A 101 25.78 -6.18 -16.54
C ASP A 101 26.73 -6.57 -15.40
N PRO A 102 27.26 -7.81 -15.36
CA PRO A 102 28.17 -8.26 -14.31
C PRO A 102 29.47 -7.44 -14.21
N GLY A 103 29.84 -6.68 -15.24
CA GLY A 103 30.94 -5.73 -15.22
C GLY A 103 30.69 -4.48 -14.36
N ASN A 104 29.44 -4.16 -14.03
CA ASN A 104 29.11 -3.13 -13.03
C ASN A 104 29.24 -3.73 -11.62
N THR A 105 30.08 -3.14 -10.78
CA THR A 105 30.23 -3.56 -9.37
C THR A 105 29.25 -2.84 -8.43
N GLU A 106 28.70 -1.73 -8.90
CA GLU A 106 27.75 -0.88 -8.18
C GLU A 106 26.69 -0.37 -9.15
N VAL A 107 25.45 -0.26 -8.66
CA VAL A 107 24.32 0.30 -9.42
C VAL A 107 23.61 1.32 -8.53
N THR A 108 23.44 2.53 -9.04
CA THR A 108 22.63 3.57 -8.39
C THR A 108 21.18 3.42 -8.82
N ILE A 109 20.28 3.46 -7.85
CA ILE A 109 18.84 3.25 -8.04
C ILE A 109 18.09 4.48 -7.56
N VAL A 110 17.13 4.93 -8.35
CA VAL A 110 16.19 6.01 -8.01
C VAL A 110 14.78 5.46 -8.19
N CYS A 111 14.01 5.49 -7.10
CA CYS A 111 12.65 4.98 -7.00
C CYS A 111 11.67 6.11 -6.73
N GLU A 112 10.50 6.00 -7.34
CA GLU A 112 9.29 6.61 -6.83
C GLU A 112 8.25 5.51 -6.63
N GLY A 113 7.43 5.68 -5.62
CA GLY A 113 6.38 4.73 -5.32
C GLY A 113 5.35 5.30 -4.37
N GLU A 114 4.45 4.43 -3.97
CA GLU A 114 3.29 4.78 -3.18
C GLU A 114 3.22 3.91 -1.93
N TYR A 115 2.81 4.51 -0.82
CA TYR A 115 2.37 3.79 0.36
C TYR A 115 0.98 4.30 0.77
N THR A 116 0.16 3.39 1.28
CA THR A 116 -1.18 3.70 1.77
C THR A 116 -1.16 3.78 3.29
N GLU A 117 -1.51 4.93 3.85
CA GLU A 117 -1.71 5.03 5.29
C GLU A 117 -3.09 4.47 5.64
N ILE A 118 -3.11 3.28 6.26
CA ILE A 118 -4.34 2.75 6.84
C ILE A 118 -4.56 3.50 8.16
N ALA A 119 -5.49 4.43 8.16
CA ALA A 119 -5.87 5.14 9.37
C ALA A 119 -6.40 4.15 10.42
N PHE A 120 -5.61 3.93 11.47
CA PHE A 120 -6.02 3.10 12.58
C PHE A 120 -7.09 3.84 13.39
N CYS A 121 -8.33 3.34 13.32
CA CYS A 121 -9.37 3.83 14.21
C CYS A 121 -9.01 3.38 15.63
N THR A 122 -8.45 4.29 16.43
CA THR A 122 -8.44 4.16 17.89
C THR A 122 -9.87 4.35 18.41
N GLY A 123 -10.78 3.46 18.00
CA GLY A 123 -12.13 3.39 18.55
C GLY A 123 -12.00 3.42 20.05
N ARG A 124 -12.70 4.37 20.70
CA ARG A 124 -12.72 4.57 22.16
C ARG A 124 -12.57 3.22 22.82
N ARG A 125 -11.48 2.99 23.57
CA ARG A 125 -11.38 1.82 24.46
C ARG A 125 -12.70 1.78 25.23
N PRO A 126 -13.49 0.69 25.17
CA PRO A 126 -14.64 0.58 26.06
C PRO A 126 -14.09 0.75 27.48
N ARG A 127 -14.55 1.79 28.18
CA ARG A 127 -14.22 1.99 29.59
C ARG A 127 -14.95 0.91 30.37
N GLY A 128 -14.42 -0.31 30.37
CA GLY A 128 -15.02 -1.53 30.90
C GLY A 128 -15.39 -1.50 32.39
N HIS A 129 -15.22 -0.37 33.08
CA HIS A 129 -15.63 -0.17 34.47
C HIS A 129 -16.60 1.00 34.71
N GLN A 130 -16.87 1.89 33.74
CA GLN A 130 -17.75 3.06 33.98
C GLN A 130 -19.20 2.86 33.54
N GLU A 131 -19.52 1.89 32.68
CA GLU A 131 -20.90 1.67 32.22
C GLU A 131 -21.74 0.78 33.15
N LEU A 132 -21.10 0.00 34.03
CA LEU A 132 -21.81 -0.81 35.03
C LEU A 132 -22.50 0.03 36.12
N GLN A 133 -22.02 1.24 36.42
CA GLN A 133 -22.59 2.07 37.48
C GLN A 133 -23.83 2.87 37.07
N LEU A 134 -24.12 2.98 35.76
CA LEU A 134 -25.34 3.65 35.27
C LEU A 134 -26.55 2.71 35.20
N GLY A 135 -26.33 1.40 35.17
CA GLY A 135 -27.40 0.39 35.19
C GLY A 135 -28.07 0.18 36.54
N GLU A 136 -27.34 0.41 37.64
CA GLU A 136 -27.87 0.17 39.00
C GLU A 136 -28.66 1.35 39.58
N ARG A 137 -28.52 2.56 39.05
CA ARG A 137 -29.25 3.74 39.55
C ARG A 137 -30.63 3.97 38.95
N SER A 138 -31.06 3.11 38.02
CA SER A 138 -32.39 3.16 37.40
C SER A 138 -33.35 2.04 37.85
N ARG A 139 -32.95 1.21 38.82
CA ARG A 139 -33.81 0.19 39.44
C ARG A 139 -33.58 0.14 40.95
N GLY A 140 -34.30 0.99 41.69
CA GLY A 140 -34.48 0.88 43.15
C GLY A 140 -33.95 2.07 43.93
#